data_AF-A0A1D1VG65-F1
#
_entry.id   AF-A0A1D1VG65-F1
#
_cell.length_a   1.000
_cell.length_b   1.000
_cell.length_c   1.000
_cell.angle_alpha   90.00
_cell.angle_beta   90.00
_cell.angle_gamma   90.00
#
_symmetry.space_group_name_H-M   'P 1'
#
loop_
_entity.id
_entity.type
_entity.pdbx_description
1 polymer ?
#
loop_
_entity_poly.entity_id
_entity_poly.type
_entity_poly.pdbx_seq_one_letter_code
_entity_poly.pdbx_strand_id
1 'polypeptide(L)'
;MYGPCAGRRHDGFMLGESNMRERLRHLSDKWGREMCFFGDKGYSPSEEIQVPYKGSHLTEEQRVFNNTMSQIRATVEYGFMAIALDFAIANYETN
;
A
#
# COMPACT_ATOMS: atom_id res chain seq x y z
N MET A 1 -15.29 -7.82 15.97
CA MET A 1 -13.85 -7.96 16.30
C MET A 1 -13.22 -8.73 15.14
N TYR A 2 -12.52 -8.05 14.22
CA TYR A 2 -11.80 -8.73 13.13
C TYR A 2 -10.50 -9.28 13.75
N GLY A 3 -10.40 -10.61 13.87
CA GLY A 3 -9.16 -11.30 14.27
C GLY A 3 -8.10 -11.21 13.18
N PRO A 4 -6.88 -11.76 13.40
CA PRO A 4 -5.78 -11.64 12.46
C PRO A 4 -6.17 -12.33 11.15
N CYS A 5 -6.48 -11.53 10.12
CA CYS A 5 -6.64 -12.05 8.78
C CYS A 5 -5.36 -12.82 8.44
N ALA A 6 -5.51 -14.09 8.05
CA ALA A 6 -4.37 -14.93 7.73
C ALA A 6 -3.55 -14.24 6.62
N GLY A 7 -2.40 -13.66 6.98
CA GLY A 7 -1.43 -13.04 6.06
C GLY A 7 -0.79 -14.01 5.06
N ARG A 8 -1.33 -15.23 4.98
CA ARG A 8 -0.99 -16.28 4.02
C ARG A 8 -1.80 -16.19 2.72
N ARG A 9 -2.80 -15.30 2.65
CA ARG A 9 -3.57 -15.00 1.45
C ARG A 9 -2.93 -13.79 0.76
N HIS A 10 -2.65 -13.90 -0.54
CA HIS A 10 -1.97 -12.87 -1.34
C HIS A 10 -2.61 -11.48 -1.18
N ASP A 11 -1.82 -10.41 -1.33
CA ASP A 11 -2.23 -9.02 -1.10
C ASP A 11 -3.52 -8.59 -1.83
N GLY A 12 -3.77 -9.15 -3.03
CA GLY A 12 -5.02 -8.94 -3.77
C GLY A 12 -6.27 -9.43 -3.03
N PHE A 13 -6.17 -10.52 -2.26
CA PHE A 13 -7.27 -11.02 -1.43
C PHE A 13 -7.55 -10.06 -0.27
N MET A 14 -6.49 -9.57 0.41
CA MET A 14 -6.62 -8.60 1.50
C MET A 14 -7.24 -7.28 1.01
N LEU A 15 -6.91 -6.85 -0.20
CA LEU A 15 -7.54 -5.68 -0.82
C LEU A 15 -9.04 -5.89 -1.08
N GLY A 16 -9.44 -7.09 -1.48
CA GLY A 16 -10.85 -7.46 -1.64
C GLY A 16 -11.62 -7.41 -0.32
N GLU A 17 -11.09 -8.06 0.73
CA GLU A 17 -11.76 -8.15 2.03
C GLU A 17 -11.85 -6.79 2.75
N SER A 18 -10.88 -5.90 2.55
CA SER A 18 -10.82 -4.61 3.25
C SER A 18 -11.83 -3.57 2.77
N ASN A 19 -12.52 -3.81 1.65
CA ASN A 19 -13.36 -2.81 0.96
C ASN A 19 -12.65 -1.47 0.69
N MET A 20 -11.32 -1.46 0.62
CA MET A 20 -10.52 -0.24 0.46
C MET A 20 -10.82 0.47 -0.85
N ARG A 21 -11.09 -0.27 -1.93
CA ARG A 21 -11.45 0.27 -3.25
C ARG A 21 -12.73 1.11 -3.17
N GLU A 22 -13.76 0.59 -2.51
CA GLU A 22 -15.04 1.29 -2.34
C GLU A 22 -14.88 2.55 -1.49
N ARG A 23 -14.12 2.47 -0.40
CA ARG A 23 -13.82 3.64 0.42
C ARG A 23 -13.09 4.72 -0.39
N LEU A 24 -12.12 4.34 -1.22
CA LEU A 24 -11.40 5.29 -2.03
C LEU A 24 -12.28 5.98 -3.07
N ARG A 25 -13.24 5.26 -3.67
CA ARG A 25 -14.26 5.85 -4.55
C ARG A 25 -15.12 6.87 -3.81
N HIS A 26 -15.65 6.50 -2.64
CA HIS A 26 -16.45 7.43 -1.82
C HIS A 26 -15.67 8.69 -1.44
N LEU A 27 -14.38 8.54 -1.13
CA LEU A 27 -13.50 9.66 -0.84
C LEU A 27 -13.27 10.52 -2.09
N SER A 28 -13.04 9.90 -3.24
CA SER A 28 -12.88 10.60 -4.51
C SER A 28 -14.10 11.44 -4.86
N ASP A 29 -15.30 10.87 -4.71
CA ASP A 29 -16.57 11.55 -4.92
C ASP A 29 -16.74 12.72 -3.93
N LYS A 30 -16.47 12.48 -2.65
CA LYS A 30 -16.59 13.49 -1.58
C LYS A 30 -15.68 14.70 -1.82
N TRP A 31 -14.47 14.47 -2.32
CA TRP A 31 -13.50 15.54 -2.55
C TRP A 31 -13.49 16.07 -3.99
N GLY A 32 -14.32 15.51 -4.88
CA GLY A 32 -14.40 15.90 -6.28
C GLY A 32 -13.08 15.71 -7.05
N ARG A 33 -12.25 14.75 -6.62
CA ARG A 33 -10.97 14.43 -7.27
C ARG A 33 -10.72 12.93 -7.24
N GLU A 34 -10.22 12.39 -8.33
CA GLU A 34 -9.83 10.98 -8.39
C GLU A 34 -8.65 10.72 -7.43
N MET A 35 -8.83 9.75 -6.55
CA MET A 35 -7.80 9.28 -5.62
C MET A 35 -7.44 7.84 -5.96
N CYS A 36 -6.16 7.52 -5.82
CA CYS A 36 -5.63 6.19 -6.03
C CYS A 36 -4.64 5.84 -4.90
N PHE A 37 -4.52 4.55 -4.59
CA PHE A 37 -3.41 4.04 -3.80
C PHE A 37 -2.26 3.65 -4.70
N PHE A 38 -1.05 3.78 -4.18
CA PHE A 38 0.13 3.19 -4.81
C PHE A 38 0.41 1.81 -4.19
N GLY A 39 0.09 0.77 -4.95
CA GLY A 39 0.36 -0.62 -4.61
C GLY A 39 1.74 -1.07 -5.05
N ASP A 40 2.25 -2.13 -4.41
CA ASP A 40 3.43 -2.81 -4.89
C ASP A 40 3.17 -3.64 -6.17
N LYS A 41 4.17 -4.40 -6.61
CA LYS A 41 4.06 -5.20 -7.84
C LYS A 41 3.05 -6.36 -7.74
N GLY A 42 2.62 -6.75 -6.54
CA GLY A 42 1.68 -7.84 -6.28
C GLY A 42 0.23 -7.47 -6.56
N TYR A 43 -0.08 -6.16 -6.63
CA TYR A 43 -1.42 -5.69 -6.96
C TYR A 43 -1.68 -5.66 -8.47
N SER A 44 -2.95 -5.87 -8.83
CA SER A 44 -3.46 -5.63 -10.18
C SER A 44 -3.81 -4.14 -10.33
N PRO A 45 -3.30 -3.45 -11.36
CA PRO A 45 -3.63 -2.05 -11.62
C PRO A 45 -5.13 -1.86 -11.86
N SER A 46 -5.69 -0.76 -11.38
CA SER A 46 -7.06 -0.28 -11.61
C SER A 46 -7.14 1.24 -11.43
N GLU A 47 -8.31 1.85 -11.60
CA GLU A 47 -8.53 3.28 -11.32
C GLU A 47 -8.11 3.64 -9.89
N GLU A 48 -8.45 2.79 -8.93
CA GLU A 48 -8.13 3.01 -7.51
C GLU A 48 -6.72 2.58 -7.12
N ILE A 49 -6.00 1.81 -7.96
CA ILE A 49 -4.70 1.23 -7.63
C ILE A 49 -3.69 1.46 -8.76
N GLN A 50 -2.73 2.35 -8.50
CA GLN A 50 -1.54 2.50 -9.33
C GLN A 50 -0.44 1.56 -8.86
N VAL A 51 0.36 1.04 -9.79
CA VAL A 51 1.51 0.17 -9.49
C VAL A 51 2.72 0.64 -10.29
N PRO A 52 3.96 0.26 -9.90
CA PRO A 52 5.14 0.60 -10.67
C PRO A 52 5.04 0.11 -12.12
N TYR A 53 5.54 0.91 -13.06
CA TYR A 53 5.67 0.49 -14.46
C TYR A 53 6.57 -0.75 -14.56
N LYS A 54 6.18 -1.70 -15.42
CA LYS A 54 6.88 -2.98 -15.63
C LYS A 54 7.27 -3.13 -17.11
N GLY A 55 8.33 -3.88 -17.37
CA GLY A 55 8.83 -4.16 -18.72
C GLY A 55 10.34 -3.96 -18.85
N SER A 56 10.93 -4.51 -19.90
CA SER A 56 12.36 -4.36 -20.19
C SER A 56 12.71 -2.97 -20.74
N HIS A 57 11.77 -2.32 -21.40
CA HIS A 57 11.95 -1.02 -22.04
C HIS A 57 11.03 0.02 -21.40
N LEU A 58 11.46 0.55 -20.25
CA LEU A 58 10.80 1.71 -19.62
C LEU A 58 11.32 3.01 -20.22
N THR A 59 10.41 3.94 -20.49
CA THR A 59 10.76 5.32 -20.83
C THR A 59 11.47 5.99 -19.65
N GLU A 60 12.19 7.08 -19.91
CA GLU A 60 12.88 7.81 -18.84
C GLU A 60 11.89 8.34 -17.80
N GLU A 61 10.75 8.86 -18.23
CA GLU A 61 9.67 9.33 -17.36
C GLU A 61 9.14 8.22 -16.44
N GLN A 62 8.96 7.01 -16.97
CA GLN A 62 8.53 5.84 -16.18
C GLN A 62 9.59 5.41 -15.16
N ARG A 63 10.88 5.55 -15.48
CA ARG A 63 11.99 5.26 -14.54
C ARG A 63 12.02 6.28 -13.42
N VAL A 64 11.91 7.56 -13.75
CA VAL A 64 11.84 8.65 -12.77
C VAL A 64 10.65 8.43 -11.85
N PHE A 65 9.46 8.19 -12.39
CA PHE A 65 8.27 7.88 -11.61
C PHE A 65 8.48 6.70 -10.66
N ASN A 66 8.97 5.56 -11.18
CA ASN A 66 9.23 4.37 -10.36
C ASN A 66 10.26 4.64 -9.26
N ASN A 67 11.29 5.44 -9.53
CA ASN A 67 12.31 5.79 -8.54
C ASN A 67 11.71 6.66 -7.42
N THR A 68 11.00 7.74 -7.79
CA THR A 68 10.32 8.62 -6.84
C THR A 68 9.35 7.84 -5.95
N MET A 69 8.52 6.98 -6.53
CA MET A 69 7.59 6.18 -5.75
C MET A 69 8.27 5.13 -4.88
N SER A 70 9.41 4.58 -5.30
CA SER A 70 10.21 3.67 -4.48
C SER A 70 10.78 4.36 -3.24
N GLN A 71 11.20 5.63 -3.36
CA GLN A 71 11.69 6.42 -2.22
C GLN A 71 10.57 6.71 -1.23
N ILE A 72 9.41 7.15 -1.72
CA ILE A 72 8.21 7.39 -0.89
C ILE A 72 7.83 6.11 -0.13
N ARG A 73 7.79 4.98 -0.84
CA ARG A 73 7.48 3.68 -0.22
C ARG A 73 8.46 3.33 0.89
N ALA A 74 9.77 3.50 0.66
CA ALA A 74 10.78 3.24 1.70
C ALA A 74 10.53 4.10 2.94
N THR A 75 10.23 5.39 2.79
CA THR A 75 9.89 6.28 3.91
C THR A 75 8.67 5.80 4.69
N VAL A 76 7.62 5.35 4.01
CA VAL A 76 6.41 4.81 4.64
C VAL A 76 6.70 3.49 5.37
N GLU A 77 7.45 2.58 4.75
CA GLU A 77 7.87 1.30 5.35
C GLU A 77 8.72 1.51 6.61
N TYR A 78 9.63 2.50 6.61
CA TYR A 78 10.36 2.89 7.83
C TYR A 78 9.41 3.35 8.95
N GLY A 79 8.37 4.11 8.62
CA GLY A 79 7.35 4.51 9.60
C GLY A 79 6.60 3.31 10.20
N PHE A 80 6.20 2.35 9.36
CA PHE A 80 5.58 1.11 9.86
C PHE A 80 6.52 0.29 10.74
N MET A 81 7.80 0.22 10.38
CA MET A 81 8.80 -0.48 11.19
C MET A 81 9.01 0.18 12.55
N ALA A 82 9.01 1.51 12.62
CA ALA A 82 9.07 2.24 13.88
C ALA A 82 7.85 1.93 14.77
N ILE A 83 6.65 1.96 14.21
CA ILE A 83 5.41 1.63 14.94
C ILE A 83 5.43 0.17 15.43
N ALA A 84 5.86 -0.76 14.58
CA ALA A 84 5.97 -2.17 14.95
C ALA A 84 6.98 -2.38 16.09
N LEU A 85 8.10 -1.65 16.08
CA LEU A 85 9.09 -1.65 17.15
C LEU A 85 8.50 -1.10 18.45
N ASP A 86 7.76 0.02 18.39
CA ASP A 86 7.09 0.61 19.55
C ASP A 86 6.11 -0.38 20.18
N PHE A 87 5.31 -1.08 19.38
CA PHE A 87 4.44 -2.14 19.87
C PHE A 87 5.21 -3.32 20.46
N ALA A 88 6.33 -3.72 19.87
CA ALA A 88 7.15 -4.81 20.41
C ALA A 88 7.75 -4.46 21.77
N ILE A 89 8.20 -3.20 21.95
CA ILE A 89 8.70 -2.68 23.22
C ILE A 89 7.56 -2.58 24.24
N ALA A 90 6.40 -2.03 23.84
CA ALA A 90 5.25 -1.90 24.73
C ALA A 90 4.70 -3.25 25.21
N ASN A 91 4.80 -4.30 24.40
CA ASN A 91 4.41 -5.66 24.76
C ASN A 91 5.52 -6.45 25.48
N TYR A 92 6.72 -5.87 25.67
CA TYR A 92 7.76 -6.49 26.47
C TYR A 92 7.42 -6.30 27.96
N GLU A 93 6.66 -7.22 28.53
CA GLU A 93 6.58 -7.33 29.99
C GLU A 93 7.94 -7.79 30.52
N THR A 94 8.55 -6.97 31.38
CA THR A 94 9.73 -7.36 32.15
C THR A 94 9.36 -8.52 33.08
N ASN A 95 9.84 -9.72 32.76
CA ASN A 95 10.02 -10.78 33.76
C ASN A 95 11.08 -10.37 34.79
#